data_AF-A0AAD2D8Z0-F1
#
_entry.id   AF-A0AAD2D8Z0-F1
#
_cell.length_a   1.000
_cell.length_b   1.000
_cell.length_c   1.000
_cell.angle_alpha   90.00
_cell.angle_beta   90.00
_cell.angle_gamma   90.00
#
_symmetry.space_group_name_H-M   'P 1'
#
loop_
_entity.id
_entity.type
_entity.pdbx_description
1 polymer ?
#
loop_
_entity_poly.entity_id
_entity_poly.type
_entity_poly.pdbx_seq_one_letter_code
_entity_poly.pdbx_strand_id
1 'polypeptide(L)'
;MVILGIGTDIVKNQRIQHILRRHPARFLQKVLHPTEIKQFESKKDDGQISRQCTEFVASRWALKEAMVKATQNRSLIFSGMYLYKPHLESAESATPNDKIQVKIDHPKNQEILDSLGVRSIHSSISHEDDYSIAFVVLEK
;
A
#
# COMPACT_ATOMS: atom_id res chain seq x y z
N MET A 1 3.17 19.61 16.51
CA MET A 1 3.42 18.43 15.66
C MET A 1 3.75 17.26 16.58
N VAL A 2 2.88 16.25 16.67
CA VAL A 2 3.09 15.07 17.54
C VAL A 2 3.03 13.83 16.68
N ILE A 3 4.10 13.03 16.69
CA ILE A 3 4.11 11.72 16.05
C ILE A 3 3.34 10.74 16.94
N LEU A 4 2.27 10.18 16.40
CA LEU A 4 1.40 9.21 17.08
C LEU A 4 1.95 7.78 16.95
N GLY A 5 2.64 7.48 15.85
CA GLY A 5 3.20 6.17 15.60
C GLY A 5 4.03 6.13 14.32
N ILE A 6 4.96 5.18 14.28
CA ILE A 6 5.79 4.92 13.12
C ILE A 6 5.74 3.43 12.77
N GLY A 7 5.89 3.12 11.50
CA GLY A 7 5.93 1.74 11.03
C GLY A 7 6.84 1.61 9.83
N THR A 8 7.55 0.49 9.77
CA THR A 8 8.33 0.11 8.60
C THR A 8 8.18 -1.38 8.35
N ASP A 9 8.18 -1.79 7.09
CA ASP A 9 8.20 -3.19 6.71
C ASP A 9 9.02 -3.38 5.45
N ILE A 10 9.76 -4.50 5.40
CA ILE A 10 10.53 -4.93 4.24
C ILE A 10 10.09 -6.34 3.85
N VAL A 11 9.89 -6.55 2.56
CA VAL A 11 9.33 -7.78 2.00
C VAL A 11 10.27 -8.31 0.93
N LYS A 12 10.62 -9.59 1.01
CA LYS A 12 11.27 -10.29 -0.11
C LYS A 12 10.25 -10.53 -1.22
N ASN A 13 10.45 -9.93 -2.40
CA ASN A 13 9.53 -9.98 -3.54
C ASN A 13 9.24 -11.41 -3.98
N GLN A 14 10.25 -12.30 -3.93
CA GLN A 14 10.10 -13.73 -4.23
C GLN A 14 9.02 -14.42 -3.38
N ARG A 15 8.84 -14.00 -2.11
CA ARG A 15 7.79 -14.55 -1.23
C ARG A 15 6.39 -14.22 -1.75
N ILE A 16 6.21 -13.00 -2.24
CA ILE A 16 4.95 -12.52 -2.81
C ILE A 16 4.67 -13.21 -4.14
N GLN A 17 5.70 -13.35 -5.00
CA GLN A 17 5.59 -14.07 -6.26
C GLN A 17 5.07 -15.50 -6.05
N HIS A 18 5.63 -16.21 -5.08
CA HIS A 18 5.24 -17.58 -4.76
C HIS A 18 3.78 -17.69 -4.32
N ILE A 19 3.30 -16.73 -3.51
CA ILE A 19 1.91 -16.68 -3.08
C ILE A 19 0.98 -16.37 -4.26
N LEU A 20 1.35 -15.40 -5.10
CA LEU A 20 0.58 -15.03 -6.28
C LEU A 20 0.44 -16.19 -7.28
N ARG A 21 1.46 -17.04 -7.42
CA ARG A 21 1.39 -18.24 -8.26
C ARG A 21 0.43 -19.31 -7.71
N ARG A 22 0.32 -19.44 -6.39
CA ARG A 22 -0.55 -20.46 -5.76
C ARG A 22 -2.01 -20.01 -5.62
N HIS A 23 -2.23 -18.76 -5.21
CA HIS A 23 -3.55 -18.24 -4.84
C HIS A 23 -3.76 -16.79 -5.31
N PRO A 24 -3.70 -16.50 -6.63
CA PRO A 24 -3.67 -15.14 -7.13
C PRO A 24 -4.90 -14.33 -6.70
N ALA A 25 -6.11 -14.78 -7.03
CA ALA A 25 -7.33 -14.02 -6.79
C ALA A 25 -7.58 -13.73 -5.30
N ARG A 26 -7.53 -14.77 -4.46
CA ARG A 26 -7.78 -14.64 -3.01
C ARG A 26 -6.75 -13.75 -2.33
N PHE A 27 -5.48 -13.86 -2.72
CA PHE A 27 -4.43 -13.04 -2.14
C PHE A 27 -4.56 -11.58 -2.58
N LEU A 28 -4.82 -11.32 -3.87
CA LEU A 28 -5.03 -9.97 -4.38
C LEU A 28 -6.23 -9.30 -3.70
N GLN A 29 -7.36 -9.99 -3.56
CA GLN A 29 -8.55 -9.44 -2.88
C GLN A 29 -8.32 -9.16 -1.39
N LYS A 30 -7.43 -9.93 -0.74
CA LYS A 30 -7.07 -9.69 0.67
C LYS A 30 -6.18 -8.46 0.81
N VAL A 31 -5.22 -8.30 -0.10
CA VAL A 31 -4.14 -7.31 0.04
C VAL A 31 -4.49 -6.00 -0.62
N LEU A 32 -5.03 -6.02 -1.84
CA LEU A 32 -5.26 -4.84 -2.66
C LEU A 32 -6.68 -4.31 -2.52
N HIS A 33 -6.81 -3.00 -2.58
CA HIS A 33 -8.10 -2.35 -2.77
C HIS A 33 -8.63 -2.59 -4.20
N PRO A 34 -9.95 -2.57 -4.46
CA PRO A 34 -10.49 -2.67 -5.81
C PRO A 34 -9.85 -1.72 -6.84
N THR A 35 -9.51 -0.50 -6.45
CA THR A 35 -8.76 0.47 -7.29
C THR A 35 -7.37 -0.05 -7.67
N GLU A 36 -6.64 -0.63 -6.71
CA GLU A 36 -5.30 -1.18 -6.93
C GLU A 36 -5.36 -2.47 -7.74
N ILE A 37 -6.44 -3.26 -7.62
CA ILE A 37 -6.65 -4.44 -8.46
C ILE A 37 -6.75 -4.02 -9.94
N LYS A 38 -7.49 -2.96 -10.27
CA LYS A 38 -7.55 -2.43 -11.64
C LYS A 38 -6.17 -2.03 -12.17
N GLN A 39 -5.35 -1.38 -11.34
CA GLN A 39 -3.96 -1.01 -11.68
C GLN A 39 -3.04 -2.23 -11.79
N PHE A 40 -3.29 -3.29 -11.03
CA PHE A 40 -2.54 -4.54 -11.10
C PHE A 40 -2.82 -5.27 -12.42
N GLU A 41 -4.09 -5.32 -12.84
CA GLU A 41 -4.50 -5.95 -14.09
C GLU A 41 -3.84 -5.29 -15.31
N SER A 42 -3.68 -3.96 -15.32
CA SER A 42 -2.98 -3.26 -16.41
C SER A 42 -1.46 -3.46 -16.44
N LYS A 43 -0.88 -4.12 -15.41
CA LYS A 43 0.56 -4.44 -15.32
C LYS A 43 0.89 -5.87 -15.72
N LYS A 44 -0.13 -6.70 -15.99
CA LYS A 44 0.09 -8.04 -16.50
C LYS A 44 0.66 -7.95 -17.91
N ASP A 45 1.63 -8.81 -18.18
CA ASP A 45 2.23 -8.95 -19.50
C ASP A 45 1.65 -10.22 -20.12
N ASP A 46 0.92 -10.08 -21.23
CA ASP A 46 0.16 -11.18 -21.88
C ASP A 46 -0.71 -12.01 -20.91
N GLY A 47 -1.35 -11.32 -19.95
CA GLY A 47 -2.17 -11.97 -18.90
C GLY A 47 -1.39 -12.72 -17.81
N GLN A 48 -0.06 -12.76 -17.89
CA GLN A 48 0.80 -13.44 -16.92
C GLN A 48 1.27 -12.51 -15.79
N ILE A 49 1.59 -13.11 -14.64
CA ILE A 49 2.16 -12.39 -13.49
C ILE A 49 3.62 -12.07 -13.79
N SER A 50 3.87 -10.82 -14.16
CA SER A 50 5.20 -10.29 -14.44
C SER A 50 5.97 -9.95 -13.15
N ARG A 51 7.25 -9.58 -13.30
CA ARG A 51 8.06 -9.02 -12.21
C ARG A 51 7.41 -7.74 -11.65
N GLN A 52 6.93 -6.86 -12.52
CA GLN A 52 6.26 -5.61 -12.12
C GLN A 52 4.98 -5.87 -11.33
N CYS A 53 4.20 -6.90 -11.67
CA CYS A 53 3.06 -7.34 -10.87
C CYS A 53 3.48 -7.74 -9.44
N THR A 54 4.60 -8.47 -9.32
CA THR A 54 5.11 -8.92 -8.02
C THR A 54 5.56 -7.73 -7.17
N GLU A 55 6.38 -6.84 -7.72
CA GLU A 55 6.83 -5.60 -7.06
C GLU A 55 5.65 -4.72 -6.66
N PHE A 56 4.64 -4.62 -7.53
CA PHE A 56 3.42 -3.89 -7.25
C PHE A 56 2.75 -4.43 -5.98
N VAL A 57 2.47 -5.73 -5.91
CA VAL A 57 1.80 -6.32 -4.74
C VAL A 57 2.70 -6.28 -3.49
N ALA A 58 4.01 -6.53 -3.65
CA ALA A 58 4.96 -6.55 -2.54
C ALA A 58 5.10 -5.19 -1.87
N SER A 59 5.16 -4.11 -2.65
CA SER A 59 5.19 -2.75 -2.12
C SER A 59 3.91 -2.36 -1.37
N ARG A 60 2.73 -2.80 -1.83
CA ARG A 60 1.46 -2.55 -1.12
C ARG A 60 1.38 -3.39 0.14
N TRP A 61 1.88 -4.62 0.12
CA TRP A 61 2.01 -5.44 1.32
C TRP A 61 2.87 -4.73 2.35
N ALA A 62 4.08 -4.30 1.98
CA ALA A 62 5.01 -3.61 2.87
C ALA A 62 4.38 -2.36 3.49
N LEU A 63 3.71 -1.53 2.67
CA LEU A 63 3.00 -0.36 3.17
C LEU A 63 1.92 -0.70 4.19
N LYS A 64 1.09 -1.71 3.91
CA LYS A 64 -0.04 -2.05 4.76
C LYS A 64 0.40 -2.70 6.07
N GLU A 65 1.49 -3.48 6.06
CA GLU A 65 2.17 -3.94 7.27
C GLU A 65 2.81 -2.77 8.06
N ALA A 66 3.41 -1.80 7.37
CA ALA A 66 3.92 -0.59 8.01
C ALA A 66 2.77 0.22 8.67
N MET A 67 1.60 0.32 8.05
CA MET A 67 0.39 0.91 8.66
C MET A 67 -0.05 0.16 9.92
N VAL A 68 -0.03 -1.17 9.90
CA VAL A 68 -0.34 -2.00 11.09
C VAL A 68 0.63 -1.71 12.22
N LYS A 69 1.93 -1.57 11.93
CA LYS A 69 2.94 -1.26 12.95
C LYS A 69 2.78 0.15 13.49
N ALA A 70 2.51 1.13 12.62
CA ALA A 70 2.33 2.53 13.01
C ALA A 70 1.08 2.72 13.89
N THR A 71 -0.02 2.04 13.57
CA THR A 71 -1.26 2.07 14.38
C THR A 71 -1.23 1.11 15.57
N GLN A 72 -0.26 0.18 15.60
CA GLN A 72 -0.20 -0.97 16.52
C GLN A 72 -1.48 -1.83 16.50
N ASN A 73 -2.27 -1.78 15.42
CA ASN A 73 -3.55 -2.44 15.32
C ASN A 73 -3.59 -3.42 14.14
N ARG A 74 -3.53 -4.72 14.46
CA ARG A 74 -3.56 -5.81 13.47
C ARG A 74 -4.93 -6.03 12.81
N SER A 75 -5.97 -5.33 13.28
CA SER A 75 -7.33 -5.51 12.79
C SER A 75 -7.67 -4.63 11.58
N LEU A 76 -6.71 -3.81 11.12
CA LEU A 76 -6.79 -3.04 9.88
C LEU A 76 -7.07 -3.94 8.68
N ILE A 77 -7.98 -3.49 7.83
CA ILE A 77 -8.37 -4.17 6.60
C ILE A 77 -7.49 -3.66 5.46
N PHE A 78 -6.61 -4.52 4.94
CA PHE A 78 -5.65 -4.15 3.89
C PHE A 78 -6.34 -3.68 2.61
N SER A 79 -7.36 -4.42 2.16
CA SER A 79 -8.19 -4.04 1.02
C SER A 79 -9.09 -2.84 1.27
N GLY A 80 -9.11 -2.29 2.49
CA GLY A 80 -9.84 -1.08 2.89
C GLY A 80 -8.99 0.19 2.86
N MET A 81 -7.82 0.15 2.22
CA MET A 81 -6.94 1.28 1.99
C MET A 81 -6.15 1.10 0.71
N TYR A 82 -5.76 2.19 0.08
CA TYR A 82 -5.00 2.16 -1.17
C TYR A 82 -4.04 3.32 -1.30
N LEU A 83 -3.07 3.14 -2.21
CA LEU A 83 -2.20 4.21 -2.64
C LEU A 83 -2.82 5.04 -3.74
N TYR A 84 -2.87 6.35 -3.51
CA TYR A 84 -3.24 7.35 -4.49
C TYR A 84 -2.02 8.17 -4.90
N LYS A 85 -1.79 8.27 -6.22
CA LYS A 85 -0.83 9.19 -6.83
C LYS A 85 -1.62 10.14 -7.73
N PRO A 86 -1.72 11.44 -7.39
CA PRO A 86 -2.51 12.40 -8.16
C PRO A 86 -2.12 12.50 -9.65
N HIS A 87 -0.85 12.24 -9.96
CA HIS A 87 -0.29 12.57 -11.26
C HIS A 87 -0.56 11.57 -12.39
N LEU A 88 -1.18 10.42 -12.11
CA LEU A 88 -1.54 9.44 -13.15
C LEU A 88 -2.86 9.75 -13.86
N GLU A 89 -3.59 10.79 -13.44
CA GLU A 89 -4.89 11.17 -14.02
C GLU A 89 -4.87 12.49 -14.82
N SER A 90 -3.83 13.32 -14.72
CA SER A 90 -3.64 14.49 -15.59
C SER A 90 -2.15 14.86 -15.73
N ALA A 91 -1.66 14.85 -16.97
CA ALA A 91 -0.24 15.07 -17.30
C ALA A 91 0.19 16.55 -17.35
N GLU A 92 -0.72 17.49 -17.06
CA GLU A 92 -0.49 18.92 -17.35
C GLU A 92 -0.22 19.80 -16.12
N SER A 93 -0.14 19.25 -14.91
CA SER A 93 0.13 20.06 -13.70
C SER A 93 0.91 19.30 -12.65
N ALA A 94 2.15 18.94 -13.00
CA ALA A 94 3.16 18.52 -12.03
C ALA A 94 3.44 19.68 -11.06
N THR A 95 3.01 19.57 -9.82
CA THR A 95 3.52 20.44 -8.75
C THR A 95 4.48 19.63 -7.89
N PRO A 96 5.48 20.24 -7.24
CA PRO A 96 6.49 19.53 -6.42
C PRO A 96 5.95 18.71 -5.23
N ASN A 97 4.64 18.61 -5.06
CA ASN A 97 3.95 17.98 -3.93
C ASN A 97 3.29 16.63 -4.28
N ASP A 98 3.77 15.95 -5.33
CA ASP A 98 3.38 14.61 -5.81
C ASP A 98 3.75 13.47 -4.84
N LYS A 99 3.45 13.65 -3.56
CA LYS A 99 3.70 12.64 -2.54
C LYS A 99 2.67 11.53 -2.65
N ILE A 100 3.13 10.30 -2.48
CA ILE A 100 2.27 9.12 -2.35
C ILE A 100 1.34 9.34 -1.15
N GLN A 101 0.04 9.27 -1.39
CA GLN A 101 -0.98 9.38 -0.34
C GLN A 101 -1.61 8.03 -0.05
N VAL A 102 -1.83 7.73 1.23
CA VAL A 102 -2.66 6.61 1.65
C VAL A 102 -4.09 7.11 1.78
N LYS A 103 -5.02 6.51 1.02
CA LYS A 103 -6.45 6.75 1.15
C LYS A 103 -7.07 5.60 1.93
N ILE A 104 -7.98 5.95 2.84
CA ILE A 104 -8.72 5.00 3.67
C ILE A 104 -10.13 4.91 3.11
N ASP A 105 -10.56 3.69 2.79
CA ASP A 105 -11.87 3.41 2.19
C ASP A 105 -12.49 2.18 2.87
N HIS A 106 -12.56 2.24 4.20
CA HIS A 106 -13.24 1.24 5.01
C HIS A 106 -13.59 1.82 6.39
N PRO A 107 -14.86 1.75 6.85
CA PRO A 107 -15.30 2.36 8.10
C PRO A 107 -14.46 1.95 9.32
N LYS A 108 -14.16 0.65 9.45
CA LYS A 108 -13.29 0.14 10.52
C LYS A 108 -11.89 0.77 10.55
N ASN A 109 -11.28 0.99 9.37
CA ASN A 109 -9.95 1.59 9.30
C ASN A 109 -10.02 3.07 9.73
N GLN A 110 -11.08 3.77 9.32
CA GLN A 110 -11.32 5.16 9.70
C GLN A 110 -11.52 5.29 11.22
N GLU A 111 -12.36 4.44 11.82
CA GLU A 111 -12.60 4.40 13.27
C GLU A 111 -11.31 4.20 14.07
N ILE A 112 -10.44 3.29 13.62
CA ILE A 112 -9.13 3.07 14.26
C ILE A 112 -8.29 4.34 14.21
N LEU A 113 -8.19 5.01 13.06
CA LEU A 113 -7.38 6.23 12.91
C LEU A 113 -7.96 7.41 13.70
N ASP A 114 -9.28 7.55 13.73
CA ASP A 114 -9.98 8.59 14.48
C ASP A 114 -9.78 8.41 15.99
N SER A 115 -9.87 7.17 16.48
CA SER A 115 -9.63 6.84 17.90
C SER A 115 -8.19 7.14 18.35
N LEU A 116 -7.23 7.03 17.44
CA LEU A 116 -5.83 7.40 17.67
C LEU A 116 -5.59 8.92 17.52
N GLY A 117 -6.55 9.64 16.95
CA GLY A 117 -6.45 11.08 16.67
C GLY A 117 -5.54 11.42 15.49
N VAL A 118 -5.38 10.51 14.52
CA VAL A 118 -4.54 10.73 13.33
C VAL A 118 -5.14 11.82 12.46
N ARG A 119 -4.34 12.84 12.13
CA ARG A 119 -4.69 13.90 11.17
C ARG A 119 -3.93 13.82 9.86
N SER A 120 -2.77 13.19 9.86
CA SER A 120 -1.95 13.03 8.66
C SER A 120 -1.24 11.68 8.65
N ILE A 121 -1.22 11.07 7.46
CA ILE A 121 -0.48 9.84 7.18
C ILE A 121 0.61 10.20 6.18
N HIS A 122 1.86 10.11 6.61
CA HIS A 122 3.01 10.25 5.73
C HIS A 122 3.49 8.86 5.34
N SER A 123 3.77 8.65 4.06
CA SER A 123 4.25 7.36 3.59
C SER A 123 5.35 7.51 2.55
N SER A 124 6.27 6.56 2.55
CA SER A 124 7.30 6.40 1.53
C SER A 124 7.46 4.93 1.20
N ILE A 125 7.69 4.63 -0.07
CA ILE A 125 7.80 3.28 -0.59
C ILE A 125 8.97 3.25 -1.55
N SER A 126 9.79 2.21 -1.42
CA SER A 126 10.85 1.90 -2.38
C SER A 126 10.82 0.42 -2.69
N HIS A 127 11.34 0.06 -3.84
CA HIS A 127 11.49 -1.32 -4.26
C HIS A 127 12.71 -1.44 -5.18
N GLU A 128 13.29 -2.62 -5.14
CA GLU A 128 14.36 -3.09 -6.00
C GLU A 128 13.97 -4.53 -6.42
N ASP A 129 14.78 -5.19 -7.26
CA ASP A 129 14.59 -6.56 -7.74
C ASP A 129 14.12 -7.51 -6.63
N ASP A 130 14.85 -7.59 -5.53
CA ASP A 130 14.61 -8.62 -4.51
C ASP A 130 13.70 -8.18 -3.37
N TYR A 131 13.62 -6.87 -3.11
CA TYR A 131 12.97 -6.33 -1.92
C TYR A 131 12.07 -5.14 -2.20
N SER A 132 10.97 -5.07 -1.45
CA SER A 132 10.12 -3.88 -1.34
C SER A 132 10.10 -3.41 0.11
N ILE A 133 10.21 -2.11 0.35
CA ILE A 133 10.20 -1.49 1.67
C ILE A 133 9.20 -0.35 1.72
N ALA A 134 8.58 -0.17 2.89
CA ALA A 134 7.74 0.99 3.16
C ALA A 134 8.00 1.59 4.54
N PHE A 135 7.74 2.89 4.65
CA PHE A 135 7.75 3.67 5.88
C PHE A 135 6.42 4.41 6.00
N VAL A 136 5.90 4.45 7.23
CA VAL A 136 4.68 5.16 7.60
C VAL A 136 4.95 5.97 8.87
N VAL A 137 4.49 7.21 8.87
CA VAL A 137 4.45 8.07 10.07
C VAL A 137 3.02 8.60 10.21
N LEU A 138 2.44 8.39 11.39
CA LEU A 138 1.13 8.94 11.76
C LEU A 138 1.34 10.18 12.61
N GLU A 139 0.68 11.26 12.23
CA GLU A 139 0.77 12.55 12.89
C GLU A 139 -0.60 13.03 13.36
N LYS A 140 -0.63 13.67 14.53
CA LYS A 140 -1.78 14.39 15.08
C LYS A 140 -1.83 15.83 14.62
#